data_AF-A0A6I7WFW0-F1
#
_entry.id   AF-A0A6I7WFW0-F1
#
_cell.length_a   1.000
_cell.length_b   1.000
_cell.length_c   1.000
_cell.angle_alpha   90.00
_cell.angle_beta   90.00
_cell.angle_gamma   90.00
#
_symmetry.space_group_name_H-M   'P 1'
#
loop_
_entity.id
_entity.type
_entity.pdbx_description
1 polymer ?
#
loop_
_entity_poly.entity_id
_entity_poly.type
_entity_poly.pdbx_seq_one_letter_code
_entity_poly.pdbx_strand_id
1 'polypeptide(L)' 'MEAGTRWEDIPEDWVCPECGATKKAFTLIK' A
#
# COMPACT_ATOMS: atom_id res chain seq x y z
N MET A 1 4.24 9.27 -1.63
CA MET A 1 3.04 8.71 -2.26
C MET A 1 2.29 9.88 -2.88
N GLU A 2 2.44 10.04 -4.18
CA GLU A 2 1.67 11.02 -4.94
C GLU A 2 0.22 10.52 -5.12
N ALA A 3 -0.75 11.44 -5.09
CA ALA A 3 -2.14 11.09 -5.31
C ALA A 3 -2.31 10.61 -6.76
N GLY A 4 -2.48 9.31 -6.95
CA GLY A 4 -2.56 8.68 -8.28
C GLY A 4 -1.71 7.42 -8.45
N THR A 5 -0.82 7.10 -7.51
CA THR A 5 -0.12 5.80 -7.50
C THR A 5 -1.13 4.67 -7.35
N ARG A 6 -1.19 3.76 -8.33
CA ARG A 6 -2.03 2.56 -8.24
C ARG A 6 -1.48 1.65 -7.17
N TRP A 7 -2.34 0.85 -6.55
CA TRP A 7 -1.93 -0.14 -5.57
C TRP A 7 -0.88 -1.13 -6.11
N GLU A 8 -0.95 -1.43 -7.41
CA GLU A 8 -0.01 -2.31 -8.12
C GLU A 8 1.41 -1.71 -8.16
N ASP A 9 1.53 -0.40 -8.36
CA ASP A 9 2.81 0.32 -8.43
C ASP A 9 3.49 0.51 -7.06
N ILE A 10 2.80 0.21 -5.96
CA ILE A 10 3.36 0.33 -4.62
C ILE A 10 4.45 -0.74 -4.42
N PRO A 11 5.65 -0.39 -3.91
CA PRO A 11 6.71 -1.35 -3.61
C PRO A 11 6.26 -2.46 -2.65
N GLU A 12 6.82 -3.66 -2.75
CA GLU A 12 6.51 -4.76 -1.83
C GLU A 12 6.95 -4.49 -0.38
N ASP A 13 7.97 -3.65 -0.21
CA ASP A 13 8.48 -3.20 1.09
C ASP A 13 7.69 -2.03 1.69
N TRP A 14 6.64 -1.59 1.00
CA TRP A 14 5.82 -0.49 1.51
C TRP A 14 5.12 -0.87 2.81
N VAL A 15 5.14 0.09 3.73
CA VAL A 15 4.45 0.05 5.02
C VAL A 15 3.52 1.25 5.14
N CYS A 16 2.35 1.03 5.73
CA CYS A 16 1.42 2.10 6.05
C CYS A 16 2.07 3.05 7.07
N PRO A 17 2.24 4.34 6.76
CA PRO A 17 2.90 5.28 7.66
C PRO A 17 2.07 5.58 8.92
N GLU A 18 0.78 5.25 8.93
CA GLU A 18 -0.11 5.51 10.06
C GLU A 18 -0.12 4.36 11.08
N CYS A 19 -0.05 3.11 10.61
CA CYS A 19 -0.18 1.92 11.47
C CYS A 19 0.98 0.93 11.37
N GLY A 20 1.92 1.11 10.44
CA GLY A 20 3.06 0.21 10.21
C GLY A 20 2.72 -1.11 9.52
N ALA A 21 1.47 -1.31 9.07
CA ALA A 21 1.09 -2.53 8.37
C ALA A 21 1.75 -2.63 6.99
N THR A 22 2.23 -3.81 6.61
CA THR A 22 2.87 -4.06 5.31
C THR A 22 1.82 -4.13 4.19
N LYS A 23 2.24 -3.94 2.93
CA LYS A 23 1.38 -4.10 1.74
C LYS A 23 0.56 -5.39 1.75
N LYS A 24 1.13 -6.49 2.28
CA LYS A 24 0.49 -7.81 2.36
C LYS A 24 -0.70 -7.88 3.32
N ALA A 25 -0.82 -6.93 4.26
CA ALA A 25 -1.93 -6.86 5.20
C ALA A 25 -3.21 -6.26 4.59
N PHE A 26 -3.12 -5.69 3.39
CA PHE A 26 -4.24 -5.04 2.72
C PHE A 26 -4.74 -5.90 1.56
N THR A 27 -6.05 -5.92 1.37
CA THR A 27 -6.71 -6.58 0.24
C THR A 27 -7.46 -5.55 -0.59
N LEU A 28 -7.42 -5.70 -1.91
CA LEU A 28 -8.22 -4.87 -2.80
C LEU A 28 -9.68 -5.29 -2.66
N ILE A 29 -10.49 -4.41 -2.08
CA ILE A 29 -11.94 -4.50 -2.12
C ILE A 29 -12.41 -4.22 -3.56
N LYS A 30 -13.34 -5.05 -4.03
CA LYS A 30 -13.94 -4.96 -5.36
C LYS A 30 -14.91 -3.79 -5.47
#